data_AF-A0A915AH37-F1
#
_entry.id   AF-A0A915AH37-F1
#
_cell.length_a   1.000
_cell.length_b   1.000
_cell.length_c   1.000
_cell.angle_alpha   90.00
_cell.angle_beta   90.00
_cell.angle_gamma   90.00
#
_symmetry.space_group_name_H-M   'P 1'
#
loop_
_entity.id
_entity.type
_entity.pdbx_description
1 polymer ?
#
loop_
_entity_poly.entity_id
_entity_poly.type
_entity_poly.pdbx_seq_one_letter_code
_entity_poly.pdbx_strand_id
1 'polypeptide(L)'
;GMSMLDKIWKPDTFFWNGHGSWLHTLTTPNRLVRLSAQGEVLYSSRLTVKAKCEMDLHRFPLDIQACRLVIGSFAYSANEMNFRWKTVGKNRGVHMDYKAIRDLPQFELRH
;
A
#
# COMPACT_ATOMS: atom_id res chain seq x y z
N GLY A 1 -19.65 15.85 15.80
CA GLY A 1 -18.90 16.98 15.23
C GLY A 1 -17.85 16.46 14.28
N MET A 2 -17.61 17.14 13.15
CA MET A 2 -16.59 16.71 12.17
C MET A 2 -15.20 16.66 12.80
N SER A 3 -14.47 15.57 12.58
CA SER A 3 -13.13 15.40 13.13
C SER A 3 -12.14 16.30 12.37
N MET A 4 -11.04 16.70 13.01
CA MET A 4 -9.98 17.49 12.36
C MET A 4 -9.43 16.78 11.10
N LEU A 5 -9.47 15.45 11.06
CA LEU A 5 -9.08 14.63 9.91
C LEU A 5 -9.96 14.85 8.68
N ASP A 6 -11.22 15.23 8.88
CA ASP A 6 -12.17 15.43 7.78
C ASP A 6 -12.02 16.81 7.13
N LYS A 7 -11.33 17.73 7.81
CA LYS A 7 -11.10 19.11 7.35
C LYS A 7 -9.78 19.31 6.61
N ILE A 8 -8.87 18.34 6.70
CA ILE A 8 -7.57 18.40 6.03
C ILE A 8 -7.69 17.69 4.68
N TRP A 9 -7.30 18.40 3.60
CA TRP A 9 -7.20 17.77 2.29
C TRP A 9 -6.17 16.63 2.33
N LYS A 10 -6.54 15.50 1.72
CA LYS A 10 -5.69 14.32 1.60
C LYS A 10 -5.73 13.86 0.14
N PRO A 11 -4.64 13.30 -0.39
CA PRO A 11 -4.64 12.77 -1.74
C PRO A 11 -5.65 11.64 -1.89
N ASP A 12 -6.20 11.51 -3.09
CA ASP A 12 -7.14 10.47 -3.51
C ASP A 12 -6.42 9.18 -3.91
N THR A 13 -5.48 8.73 -3.07
CA THR A 13 -4.65 7.56 -3.33
C THR A 13 -5.50 6.32 -3.61
N PHE A 14 -5.30 5.72 -4.78
CA PHE A 14 -6.05 4.59 -5.31
C PHE A 14 -5.12 3.42 -5.67
N PHE A 15 -5.61 2.19 -5.49
CA PHE A 15 -4.92 0.97 -5.87
C PHE A 15 -5.49 0.47 -7.20
N TRP A 16 -4.80 0.76 -8.31
CA TRP A 16 -5.29 0.52 -9.68
C TRP A 16 -5.57 -0.94 -10.00
N ASN A 17 -4.78 -1.86 -9.45
CA ASN A 17 -5.04 -3.28 -9.55
C ASN A 17 -5.76 -3.85 -8.32
N GLY A 18 -6.41 -3.01 -7.50
CA GLY A 18 -7.26 -3.45 -6.41
C GLY A 18 -8.55 -4.08 -6.93
N HIS A 19 -8.81 -5.34 -6.60
CA HIS A 19 -10.10 -6.03 -6.86
C HIS A 19 -11.03 -5.92 -5.63
N GLY A 20 -10.74 -4.97 -4.74
CA GLY A 20 -11.42 -4.70 -3.48
C GLY A 20 -10.43 -4.23 -2.41
N SER A 21 -10.58 -3.02 -1.89
CA SER A 21 -9.77 -2.48 -0.80
C SER A 21 -10.66 -2.12 0.39
N TRP A 22 -10.32 -2.62 1.58
CA TRP A 22 -11.05 -2.33 2.81
C TRP A 22 -10.25 -1.39 3.71
N LEU A 23 -10.87 -0.27 4.07
CA LEU A 23 -10.40 0.60 5.14
C LEU A 23 -10.72 -0.09 6.48
N HIS A 24 -9.73 -0.29 7.35
CA HIS A 24 -9.98 -0.83 8.68
C HIS A 24 -10.74 0.18 9.54
N THR A 25 -11.97 -0.15 9.94
CA THR A 25 -12.89 0.70 10.71
C THR A 25 -13.12 0.25 12.15
N LEU A 26 -12.55 -0.88 12.61
CA LEU A 26 -12.73 -1.44 13.96
C LEU A 26 -11.40 -1.42 14.74
N THR A 27 -11.28 -1.04 16.02
CA THR A 27 -12.21 -0.38 16.99
C THR A 27 -12.11 1.16 16.97
N THR A 28 -11.12 1.70 16.25
CA THR A 28 -10.99 3.11 15.82
C THR A 28 -10.40 3.13 14.40
N PRO A 29 -10.70 4.12 13.55
CA PRO A 29 -10.00 4.27 12.27
C PRO A 29 -8.51 4.41 12.58
N ASN A 30 -7.68 3.45 12.14
CA ASN A 30 -6.23 3.46 12.34
C ASN A 30 -5.56 4.53 11.48
N ARG A 31 -5.87 5.79 11.77
CA ARG A 31 -5.46 6.99 11.04
C ARG A 31 -4.74 7.93 11.99
N LEU A 32 -3.55 8.36 11.59
CA LEU A 32 -2.74 9.34 12.30
C LEU A 32 -2.52 10.53 11.36
N VAL A 33 -2.74 11.73 11.89
CA VAL A 33 -2.28 12.97 11.26
C VAL A 33 -1.35 13.71 12.21
N ARG A 34 -0.19 14.14 11.70
CA ARG A 34 0.72 15.05 12.38
C ARG A 34 0.96 16.26 11.49
N LEU A 35 0.81 17.45 12.06
CA LEU A 35 1.12 18.71 11.43
C LEU A 35 2.44 19.22 12.02
N SER A 36 3.41 19.49 11.16
CA SER A 36 4.64 20.19 11.56
C SER A 36 4.41 21.69 11.57
N ALA A 37 5.19 22.42 12.39
CA ALA A 37 5.16 23.89 12.42
C ALA A 37 5.58 24.52 11.08
N GLN A 38 6.27 23.77 10.23
CA GLN A 38 6.71 24.16 8.88
C GLN A 38 5.65 23.86 7.81
N GLY A 39 4.47 23.34 8.20
CA GLY A 39 3.36 23.06 7.28
C GLY A 39 3.41 21.67 6.63
N GLU A 40 4.38 20.82 6.98
CA GLU A 40 4.37 19.44 6.51
C GLU A 40 3.26 18.63 7.18
N VAL A 41 2.52 17.86 6.36
CA VAL A 41 1.43 16.99 6.82
C VAL A 41 1.86 15.55 6.68
N LEU A 42 1.97 14.83 7.80
CA LEU A 42 2.11 13.38 7.80
C LEU A 42 0.75 12.75 7.99
N TYR A 43 0.28 11.99 6.99
CA TYR A 43 -0.91 11.16 7.07
C TYR A 43 -0.51 9.68 7.02
N SER A 44 -0.96 8.89 7.98
CA SER A 44 -0.73 7.44 8.02
C SER A 44 -2.04 6.71 8.26
N SER A 45 -2.30 5.65 7.49
CA SER A 45 -3.47 4.79 7.66
C SER A 45 -3.10 3.32 7.49
N ARG A 46 -3.72 2.44 8.28
CA ARG A 46 -3.67 0.99 8.04
C ARG A 46 -4.75 0.58 7.03
N LEU A 47 -4.38 -0.25 6.05
CA LEU A 47 -5.25 -0.72 4.96
C LEU A 47 -5.07 -2.23 4.74
N THR A 48 -6.16 -2.92 4.40
CA THR A 48 -6.09 -4.25 3.76
C THR A 48 -6.50 -4.10 2.31
N VAL A 49 -5.62 -4.49 1.39
CA VAL A 49 -5.85 -4.39 -0.06
C VAL A 49 -5.83 -5.78 -0.67
N LYS A 50 -6.92 -6.16 -1.33
CA LYS A 50 -6.95 -7.33 -2.21
C LYS A 50 -6.63 -6.86 -3.63
N ALA A 51 -5.43 -7.18 -4.10
CA ALA A 51 -4.97 -6.80 -5.43
C ALA A 51 -5.01 -7.99 -6.41
N LYS A 52 -5.28 -7.69 -7.68
CA LYS A 52 -5.14 -8.61 -8.80
C LYS A 52 -3.67 -8.82 -9.10
N CYS A 53 -3.28 -10.09 -9.22
CA CYS A 53 -1.97 -10.52 -9.69
C CYS A 53 -2.18 -11.49 -10.84
N GLU A 54 -1.69 -11.14 -12.03
CA GLU A 54 -1.64 -12.05 -13.17
C GLU A 54 -0.48 -13.02 -12.94
N MET A 55 -0.79 -14.28 -12.71
CA MET A 55 0.19 -15.32 -12.42
C MET A 55 0.47 -16.16 -13.67
N ASP A 56 1.73 -16.52 -13.88
CA ASP A 56 2.14 -17.48 -14.91
C ASP A 56 2.32 -18.86 -14.30
N LEU A 57 1.34 -19.74 -14.52
CA LEU A 57 1.30 -21.07 -13.91
C LEU A 57 1.89 -22.18 -14.80
N HIS A 58 2.63 -21.83 -15.86
CA HIS A 58 3.18 -22.83 -16.79
C HIS A 58 4.12 -23.86 -16.14
N ARG A 59 4.72 -23.52 -14.98
CA ARG A 59 5.65 -24.38 -14.23
C ARG A 59 5.11 -24.86 -12.89
N PHE A 60 3.80 -24.82 -12.69
CA PHE A 60 3.20 -25.22 -11.43
C PHE A 60 3.66 -26.62 -10.97
N PRO A 61 4.06 -26.84 -9.70
CA PRO A 61 4.07 -25.89 -8.58
C PRO A 61 5.42 -25.15 -8.36
N LEU A 62 6.34 -25.21 -9.34
CA LEU A 62 7.71 -24.66 -9.29
C LEU A 62 7.86 -23.33 -10.05
N ASP A 63 6.77 -22.59 -10.17
CA ASP A 63 6.70 -21.28 -10.79
C ASP A 63 7.12 -20.16 -9.81
N ILE A 64 7.53 -19.00 -10.36
CA ILE A 64 7.87 -17.81 -9.59
C ILE A 64 6.92 -16.70 -9.99
N GLN A 65 6.25 -16.11 -9.00
CA GLN A 65 5.28 -15.03 -9.23
C GLN A 65 5.81 -13.67 -8.81
N ALA A 66 5.63 -12.67 -9.68
CA ALA A 66 5.99 -11.27 -9.43
C ALA A 66 4.74 -10.39 -9.36
N CYS A 67 4.08 -10.35 -8.19
CA CYS A 67 2.88 -9.56 -7.99
C CYS A 67 3.21 -8.09 -7.70
N ARG A 68 2.74 -7.19 -8.57
CA ARG A 68 2.89 -5.74 -8.39
C ARG A 68 1.69 -5.17 -7.64
N LEU A 69 1.93 -4.13 -6.84
CA LEU A 69 0.88 -3.27 -6.30
C LEU A 69 0.98 -1.91 -6.98
N VAL A 70 -0.07 -1.51 -7.69
CA VAL A 70 -0.09 -0.27 -8.49
C VAL A 70 -0.85 0.80 -7.72
N ILE A 71 -0.14 1.86 -7.35
CA ILE A 71 -0.66 2.97 -6.53
C ILE A 71 -0.58 4.26 -7.34
N GLY A 72 -1.63 5.05 -7.33
CA GLY A 72 -1.64 6.37 -7.96
C GLY A 72 -2.80 7.23 -7.49
N SER A 73 -2.93 8.42 -8.08
CA SER A 73 -4.15 9.22 -7.96
C SER A 73 -5.22 8.65 -8.88
N PHE A 74 -6.48 8.83 -8.51
CA PHE A 74 -7.61 8.52 -9.38
C PHE A 74 -7.97 9.70 -10.31
N ALA A 75 -7.95 10.93 -9.77
CA ALA A 75 -8.46 12.12 -10.43
C ALA A 75 -7.37 13.10 -10.91
N TYR A 76 -6.16 13.06 -10.33
CA TYR A 76 -5.09 14.01 -10.64
C TYR A 76 -4.03 13.40 -11.55
N SER A 77 -3.59 14.19 -12.52
CA SER A 77 -2.48 13.84 -13.42
C SER A 77 -1.12 14.04 -12.74
N ALA A 78 -0.06 13.54 -13.38
CA ALA A 78 1.32 13.74 -12.91
C ALA A 78 1.78 15.22 -12.90
N ASN A 79 1.07 16.12 -13.60
CA ASN A 79 1.36 17.56 -13.55
C ASN A 79 0.77 18.22 -12.29
N GLU A 80 -0.24 17.61 -11.69
CA GLU A 80 -0.95 18.13 -10.51
C GLU A 80 -0.48 17.44 -9.23
N MET A 81 -0.21 16.13 -9.29
CA MET A 81 0.22 15.35 -8.14
C MET A 81 1.25 14.28 -8.51
N ASN A 82 2.38 14.33 -7.79
CA ASN A 82 3.47 13.36 -7.95
C ASN A 82 3.70 12.55 -6.68
N PHE A 83 3.47 11.24 -6.77
CA PHE A 83 3.84 10.31 -5.70
C PHE A 83 5.33 10.02 -5.73
N ARG A 84 5.99 10.10 -4.58
CA ARG A 84 7.40 9.76 -4.42
C ARG A 84 7.60 8.95 -3.15
N TRP A 85 8.40 7.89 -3.24
CA TRP A 85 8.81 7.13 -2.07
C TRP A 85 9.71 7.98 -1.17
N LYS A 86 9.36 8.09 0.11
CA LYS A 86 10.21 8.77 1.08
C LYS A 86 11.49 7.98 1.28
N THR A 87 12.64 8.58 0.99
CA THR A 87 13.93 7.93 1.25
C THR A 87 14.41 8.30 2.64
N VAL A 88 14.66 7.31 3.50
CA VAL A 88 15.19 7.50 4.86
C VAL A 88 16.51 6.76 4.97
N GLY A 89 17.63 7.50 4.86
CA GLY A 89 18.96 6.90 4.76
C GLY A 89 19.07 6.01 3.51
N LYS A 90 19.47 4.75 3.69
CA LYS A 90 19.53 3.75 2.61
C LYS A 90 18.17 3.08 2.29
N ASN A 91 17.13 3.34 3.09
CA ASN A 91 15.82 2.70 2.92
C ASN A 91 14.92 3.51 1.97
N ARG A 92 14.38 2.85 0.95
CA ARG A 92 13.53 3.45 -0.10
C ARG A 92 12.05 3.62 0.30
N GLY A 93 11.75 3.79 1.59
CA GLY A 93 10.38 4.09 2.06
C GLY A 93 9.36 2.96 1.93
N VAL A 94 9.79 1.78 1.46
CA VAL A 94 8.97 0.57 1.39
C VAL A 94 9.62 -0.47 2.29
N HIS A 95 8.87 -0.98 3.26
CA HIS A 95 9.25 -2.12 4.07
C HIS A 95 8.36 -3.30 3.72
N MET A 96 8.96 -4.40 3.26
CA MET A 96 8.27 -5.65 2.99
C MET A 96 8.64 -6.65 4.08
N ASP A 97 7.63 -7.30 4.67
CA ASP A 97 7.84 -8.39 5.60
C ASP A 97 8.12 -9.69 4.82
N TYR A 98 9.39 -9.88 4.46
CA TYR A 98 9.84 -11.08 3.74
C TYR A 98 9.71 -12.37 4.57
N LYS A 99 9.57 -12.29 5.90
CA LYS A 99 9.36 -13.49 6.73
C LYS A 99 7.93 -13.98 6.57
N ALA A 100 6.95 -13.09 6.76
CA ALA A 100 5.54 -13.42 6.54
C ALA A 100 5.25 -13.91 5.11
N ILE A 101 5.96 -13.38 4.10
CA ILE A 101 5.85 -13.85 2.71
C ILE A 101 6.39 -15.29 2.54
N ARG A 102 7.45 -15.67 3.27
CA ARG A 102 8.00 -17.04 3.22
C ARG A 102 7.09 -18.08 3.88
N ASP A 103 6.25 -17.66 4.82
CA ASP A 103 5.27 -18.52 5.50
C ASP A 103 4.01 -18.79 4.66
N LEU A 104 3.83 -18.08 3.53
CA LEU A 104 2.84 -18.44 2.53
C LEU A 104 3.19 -19.81 1.95
N PRO A 105 2.20 -20.63 1.51
CA PRO A 105 2.47 -21.94 0.97
C PRO A 105 3.43 -21.85 -0.24
N GLN A 106 4.70 -22.16 0.03
CA GLN A 106 5.73 -22.41 -0.95
C GLN A 106 5.93 -23.92 -0.94
N PHE A 107 5.68 -24.59 -2.06
CA PHE A 107 5.84 -26.04 -2.12
C PHE A 107 7.34 -26.38 -2.10
N GLU A 108 7.76 -27.26 -1.19
CA GLU A 108 9.10 -27.84 -1.17
C GLU A 108 9.00 -29.29 -1.66
N LEU A 109 9.59 -29.62 -2.81
CA LEU A 109 9.69 -31.00 -3.28
C LEU A 109 10.88 -31.67 -2.58
N ARG A 110 10.61 -32.72 -1.81
CA ARG A 110 11.64 -33.59 -1.23
C ARG A 110 11.79 -34.83 -2.12
N HIS A 111 13.02 -35.11 -2.52
CA HIS A 111 13.41 -36.35 -3.21
C HIS A 111 13.77 -37.42 -2.17
#